data_AF-A0A7W3Z4T3-F1
#
_entry.id   AF-A0A7W3Z4T3-F1
#
_cell.length_a   1.000
_cell.length_b   1.000
_cell.length_c   1.000
_cell.angle_alpha   90.00
_cell.angle_beta   90.00
_cell.angle_gamma   90.00
#
_symmetry.space_group_name_H-M   'P 1'
#
loop_
_entity.id
_entity.type
_entity.pdbx_description
1 polymer ?
#
loop_
_entity_poly.entity_id
_entity_poly.type
_entity_poly.pdbx_seq_one_letter_code
_entity_poly.pdbx_strand_id
1 'polypeptide(L)'
;MNTELILSIVVASATTIYTVITIFQLIESRKVRFQKESPNIVPYLKSAENHINMELHIENFGEGVARDVEVEFIKDFKRFNSDELYLSKVGIAENGMNYFPPKYKLKFSMGSMIDLYEESSNEKIIVKVCYKSLNNYKFINV
;
A
#
# COMPACT_ATOMS: atom_id res chain seq x y z
N MET A 1 5.27 53.95 -33.96
CA MET A 1 5.34 52.51 -33.64
C MET A 1 3.92 52.05 -33.39
N ASN A 2 3.36 51.23 -34.28
CA ASN A 2 1.91 50.98 -34.36
C ASN A 2 1.43 50.22 -33.12
N THR A 3 0.34 50.68 -32.53
CA THR A 3 -0.32 50.12 -31.35
C THR A 3 -0.62 48.62 -31.49
N GLU A 4 -0.90 48.15 -32.70
CA GLU A 4 -1.08 46.74 -33.06
C GLU A 4 0.14 45.87 -32.74
N LEU A 5 1.35 46.39 -32.98
CA LEU A 5 2.60 45.68 -32.75
C LEU A 5 2.85 45.49 -31.24
N ILE A 6 2.50 46.51 -30.45
CA ILE A 6 2.57 46.46 -28.97
C ILE A 6 1.56 45.44 -28.43
N LEU A 7 0.32 45.47 -28.91
CA LEU A 7 -0.72 44.51 -28.52
C LEU A 7 -0.32 43.08 -28.86
N SER A 8 0.20 42.83 -30.07
CA SER A 8 0.65 41.50 -30.47
C SER A 8 1.77 40.96 -29.59
N ILE A 9 2.74 41.79 -29.18
CA ILE A 9 3.84 41.39 -28.29
C ILE A 9 3.30 41.05 -26.88
N VAL A 10 2.36 41.86 -26.37
CA VAL A 10 1.73 41.61 -25.07
C VAL A 10 0.94 40.31 -25.08
N VAL A 11 0.14 40.07 -26.13
CA VAL A 11 -0.62 38.82 -26.27
C VAL A 11 0.33 37.62 -26.39
N ALA A 12 1.35 37.69 -27.24
CA ALA A 12 2.31 36.60 -27.42
C ALA A 12 3.08 36.27 -26.13
N SER A 13 3.48 37.28 -25.35
CA SER A 13 4.15 37.06 -24.07
C SER A 13 3.20 36.47 -23.02
N ALA A 14 1.95 36.93 -22.94
CA ALA A 14 0.93 36.35 -22.09
C ALA A 14 0.64 34.88 -22.44
N THR A 15 0.54 34.54 -23.73
CA THR A 15 0.36 33.15 -24.19
C THR A 15 1.56 32.27 -23.84
N THR A 16 2.78 32.81 -23.95
CA THR A 16 4.00 32.08 -23.58
C THR A 16 4.01 31.75 -22.09
N ILE A 17 3.71 32.74 -21.23
CA ILE A 17 3.63 32.55 -19.79
C ILE A 17 2.54 31.55 -19.43
N TYR A 18 1.35 31.69 -20.04
CA TYR A 18 0.24 30.77 -19.84
C TYR A 18 0.64 29.33 -20.17
N THR A 19 1.29 29.11 -21.32
CA THR A 19 1.75 27.79 -21.77
C THR A 19 2.70 27.16 -20.76
N VAL A 20 3.66 27.95 -20.23
CA VAL A 20 4.61 27.46 -19.21
C VAL A 20 3.90 27.02 -17.94
N ILE A 21 2.95 27.82 -17.43
CA ILE A 21 2.16 27.47 -16.24
C ILE A 21 1.36 26.19 -16.48
N THR A 22 0.73 26.06 -17.66
CA THR A 22 -0.03 24.86 -18.02
C THR A 22 0.86 23.60 -18.03
N ILE A 23 2.11 23.70 -18.52
CA ILE A 23 3.05 22.57 -18.49
C ILE A 23 3.36 22.15 -17.05
N PHE A 24 3.63 23.11 -16.14
CA PHE A 24 3.87 22.81 -14.73
C PHE A 24 2.67 22.13 -14.07
N GLN A 25 1.46 22.62 -14.30
CA GLN A 25 0.22 21.99 -13.80
C GLN A 25 0.04 20.57 -14.33
N LEU A 26 0.42 20.31 -15.59
CA LEU A 26 0.33 18.99 -16.19
C LEU A 26 1.30 18.00 -15.51
N ILE A 27 2.52 18.45 -15.21
CA ILE A 27 3.52 17.66 -14.47
C ILE A 27 3.01 17.35 -13.06
N GLU A 28 2.52 18.37 -12.34
CA GLU A 28 1.98 18.22 -10.98
C GLU A 28 0.77 17.28 -10.96
N SER A 29 -0.15 17.42 -11.91
CA SER A 29 -1.32 16.56 -12.04
C SER A 29 -0.95 15.09 -12.24
N ARG A 30 0.11 14.80 -13.02
CA ARG A 30 0.63 13.43 -13.17
C ARG A 30 1.17 12.87 -11.85
N LYS A 31 1.91 13.69 -11.09
CA LYS A 31 2.46 13.29 -9.78
C LYS A 31 1.37 13.06 -8.73
N VAL A 32 0.31 13.87 -8.75
CA VAL A 32 -0.84 13.70 -7.84
C VAL A 32 -1.63 12.44 -8.19
N ARG A 33 -1.90 12.19 -9.48
CA ARG A 33 -2.58 10.96 -9.92
C ARG A 33 -1.78 9.72 -9.51
N PHE A 34 -0.47 9.74 -9.73
CA PHE A 34 0.39 8.64 -9.31
C PHE A 34 0.27 8.35 -7.81
N GLN A 35 0.30 9.37 -6.94
CA GLN A 35 0.17 9.18 -5.50
C GLN A 35 -1.22 8.67 -5.09
N LYS A 36 -2.29 9.20 -5.68
CA LYS A 36 -3.66 8.73 -5.40
C LYS A 36 -3.87 7.28 -5.84
N GLU A 37 -3.44 6.96 -7.06
CA GLU A 37 -3.62 5.64 -7.67
C GLU A 37 -2.56 4.62 -7.22
N SER A 38 -1.68 4.98 -6.29
CA SER A 38 -0.68 4.05 -5.76
C SER A 38 -1.33 3.12 -4.71
N PRO A 39 -1.13 1.80 -4.83
CA PRO A 39 -1.48 0.90 -3.74
C PRO A 39 -0.55 1.12 -2.54
N ASN A 40 -1.05 0.86 -1.35
CA ASN A 40 -0.26 0.89 -0.12
C ASN A 40 -0.71 -0.24 0.81
N ILE A 41 -0.03 -1.38 0.71
CA ILE A 41 -0.32 -2.54 1.56
C ILE A 41 0.48 -2.45 2.84
N VAL A 42 -0.22 -2.51 3.97
CA VAL A 42 0.37 -2.44 5.31
C VAL A 42 -0.13 -3.61 6.16
N PRO A 43 0.76 -4.45 6.69
CA PRO A 43 0.42 -5.44 7.70
C PRO A 43 0.37 -4.79 9.09
N TYR A 44 -0.64 -5.13 9.90
CA TYR A 44 -0.77 -4.66 11.28
C TYR A 44 -1.48 -5.67 12.16
N LEU A 45 -1.18 -5.65 13.46
CA LEU A 45 -1.87 -6.47 14.44
C LEU A 45 -3.05 -5.72 15.03
N LYS A 46 -4.17 -6.42 15.19
CA LYS A 46 -5.36 -5.88 15.84
C LYS A 46 -5.99 -6.95 16.72
N SER A 47 -6.58 -6.52 17.83
CA SER A 47 -7.49 -7.37 18.60
C SER A 47 -8.74 -7.67 17.77
N ALA A 48 -9.17 -8.93 17.77
CA ALA A 48 -10.44 -9.36 17.20
C ALA A 48 -11.61 -8.63 17.86
N GLU A 49 -12.78 -8.60 17.19
CA GLU A 49 -13.99 -7.95 17.73
C GLU A 49 -14.43 -8.53 19.08
N ASN A 50 -14.11 -9.81 19.33
CA ASN A 50 -14.38 -10.46 20.60
C ASN A 50 -13.41 -10.08 21.73
N HIS A 51 -12.37 -9.29 21.45
CA HIS A 51 -11.31 -8.89 22.36
C HIS A 51 -10.55 -10.04 23.07
N ILE A 52 -10.72 -11.27 22.61
CA ILE A 52 -10.06 -12.45 23.17
C ILE A 52 -8.90 -12.86 22.26
N ASN A 53 -9.09 -12.76 20.95
CA ASN A 53 -8.11 -13.21 19.96
C ASN A 53 -7.30 -12.06 19.38
N MET A 54 -6.04 -12.33 19.03
CA MET A 54 -5.23 -11.46 18.20
C MET A 54 -5.41 -11.84 16.73
N GLU A 55 -5.48 -10.85 15.85
CA GLU A 55 -5.57 -11.03 14.41
C GLU A 55 -4.47 -10.22 13.71
N LEU A 56 -3.84 -10.84 12.71
CA LEU A 56 -3.00 -10.14 11.75
C LEU A 56 -3.86 -9.68 10.58
N HIS A 57 -3.83 -8.38 10.33
CA HIS A 57 -4.57 -7.74 9.26
C HIS A 57 -3.59 -7.29 8.18
N ILE A 58 -3.89 -7.59 6.93
CA ILE A 58 -3.17 -7.07 5.77
C ILE A 58 -4.18 -6.26 4.97
N GLU A 59 -3.94 -4.96 4.85
CA GLU A 59 -4.90 -4.04 4.26
C GLU A 59 -4.22 -3.12 3.26
N ASN A 60 -4.93 -2.84 2.16
CA ASN A 60 -4.51 -1.84 1.18
C ASN A 60 -5.17 -0.51 1.50
N PHE A 61 -4.41 0.38 2.13
CA PHE A 61 -4.83 1.74 2.45
C PHE A 61 -4.74 2.69 1.26
N GLY A 62 -4.09 2.29 0.16
CA GLY A 62 -4.03 3.05 -1.07
C GLY A 62 -5.35 3.00 -1.84
N GLU A 63 -5.60 4.01 -2.69
CA GLU A 63 -6.74 3.99 -3.62
C GLU A 63 -6.42 3.17 -4.90
N GLY A 64 -5.16 2.79 -5.07
CA GLY A 64 -4.69 1.92 -6.16
C GLY A 64 -4.90 0.43 -5.92
N VAL A 65 -5.01 -0.34 -7.01
CA VAL A 65 -4.98 -1.81 -6.98
C VAL A 65 -3.53 -2.29 -6.97
N ALA A 66 -3.21 -3.21 -6.06
CA ALA A 66 -1.95 -3.95 -6.07
C ALA A 66 -2.10 -5.26 -6.85
N ARG A 67 -1.05 -5.64 -7.57
CA ARG A 67 -0.92 -6.88 -8.35
C ARG A 67 0.28 -7.68 -7.91
N ASP A 68 0.22 -8.98 -8.16
CA ASP A 68 1.28 -9.95 -7.85
C ASP A 68 1.78 -9.75 -6.40
N VAL A 69 0.83 -9.76 -5.45
CA VAL A 69 1.12 -9.54 -4.04
C VAL A 69 1.70 -10.81 -3.45
N GLU A 70 2.92 -10.70 -2.93
CA GLU A 70 3.62 -11.77 -2.22
C GLU A 70 3.87 -11.30 -0.79
N VAL A 71 3.55 -12.17 0.18
CA VAL A 71 3.73 -11.89 1.61
C VAL A 71 4.70 -12.92 2.18
N GLU A 72 5.82 -12.44 2.69
CA GLU A 72 6.89 -13.24 3.28
C GLU A 72 7.01 -12.92 4.77
N PHE A 73 6.90 -13.95 5.61
CA PHE A 73 7.13 -13.83 7.05
C PHE A 73 8.60 -14.11 7.33
N ILE A 74 9.38 -13.06 7.64
CA ILE A 74 10.83 -13.20 7.89
C ILE A 74 11.06 -14.02 9.17
N LYS A 75 10.21 -13.81 10.16
CA LYS A 75 10.12 -14.67 11.33
C LYS A 75 8.76 -15.35 11.33
N ASP A 76 8.77 -16.66 11.11
CA ASP A 76 7.54 -17.44 11.10
C ASP A 76 7.01 -17.63 12.51
N PHE A 77 5.68 -17.62 12.65
CA PHE A 77 5.01 -17.59 13.94
C PHE A 77 3.92 -18.67 13.97
N LYS A 78 3.83 -19.40 15.09
CA LYS A 78 2.86 -20.48 15.26
C LYS A 78 1.51 -19.91 15.64
N ARG A 79 0.46 -20.34 14.95
CA ARG A 79 -0.92 -19.97 15.24
C ARG A 79 -1.51 -20.96 16.24
N PHE A 80 -2.31 -20.46 17.16
CA PHE A 80 -3.03 -21.25 18.16
C PHE A 80 -2.13 -22.21 18.97
N ASN A 81 -0.85 -21.83 19.14
CA ASN A 81 0.16 -22.65 19.80
C ASN A 81 0.28 -24.08 19.23
N SER A 82 0.05 -24.23 17.92
CA SER A 82 0.13 -25.51 17.22
C SER A 82 1.39 -25.58 16.37
N ASP A 83 2.14 -26.68 16.48
CA ASP A 83 3.36 -26.95 15.70
C ASP A 83 3.12 -27.15 14.20
N GLU A 84 1.86 -27.30 13.78
CA GLU A 84 1.50 -27.56 12.38
C GLU A 84 0.97 -26.32 11.65
N LEU A 85 0.59 -25.26 12.39
CA LEU A 85 -0.10 -24.08 11.86
C LEU A 85 0.81 -22.85 11.90
N TYR A 86 1.59 -22.64 10.85
CA TYR A 86 2.44 -21.47 10.69
C TYR A 86 1.75 -20.34 9.93
N LEU A 87 2.05 -19.07 10.25
CA LEU A 87 1.53 -17.92 9.48
C LEU A 87 2.03 -17.92 8.04
N SER A 88 3.24 -18.41 7.78
CA SER A 88 3.80 -18.53 6.43
C SER A 88 3.01 -19.46 5.50
N LYS A 89 2.29 -20.44 6.04
CA LYS A 89 1.57 -21.48 5.28
C LYS A 89 0.09 -21.14 5.05
N VAL A 90 -0.32 -19.89 5.26
CA VAL A 90 -1.74 -19.52 5.27
C VAL A 90 -2.06 -18.52 4.16
N GLY A 91 -2.96 -18.93 3.27
CA GLY A 91 -3.62 -18.04 2.32
C GLY A 91 -2.63 -17.29 1.42
N ILE A 92 -2.60 -15.95 1.55
CA ILE A 92 -1.74 -15.06 0.74
C ILE A 92 -0.24 -15.26 1.01
N ALA A 93 0.13 -15.82 2.15
CA ALA A 93 1.53 -16.08 2.50
C ALA A 93 2.13 -17.24 1.68
N GLU A 94 1.32 -18.26 1.41
CA GLU A 94 1.75 -19.46 0.68
C GLU A 94 1.61 -19.29 -0.84
N ASN A 95 0.48 -18.73 -1.27
CA ASN A 95 0.10 -18.71 -2.69
C ASN A 95 0.19 -17.32 -3.34
N GLY A 96 0.47 -16.28 -2.55
CA GLY A 96 0.34 -14.90 -3.00
C GLY A 96 -1.10 -14.53 -3.39
N MET A 97 -1.27 -13.37 -3.99
CA MET A 97 -2.55 -12.92 -4.53
C MET A 97 -2.34 -12.07 -5.78
N ASN A 98 -2.98 -12.46 -6.89
CA ASN A 98 -2.84 -11.77 -8.17
C ASN A 98 -3.35 -10.32 -8.15
N TYR A 99 -4.43 -10.07 -7.43
CA TYR A 99 -5.07 -8.76 -7.35
C TYR A 99 -5.52 -8.48 -5.93
N PHE A 100 -5.05 -7.36 -5.38
CA PHE A 100 -5.41 -6.87 -4.05
C PHE A 100 -6.07 -5.49 -4.18
N PRO A 101 -7.43 -5.44 -4.17
CA PRO A 101 -8.18 -4.21 -4.43
C PRO A 101 -7.93 -3.10 -3.40
N PRO A 102 -8.23 -1.84 -3.73
CA PRO A 102 -8.19 -0.74 -2.76
C PRO A 102 -9.18 -0.99 -1.62
N LYS A 103 -8.80 -0.65 -0.39
CA LYS A 103 -9.57 -0.85 0.85
C LYS A 103 -9.92 -2.32 1.14
N TYR A 104 -9.35 -3.26 0.39
CA TYR A 104 -9.51 -4.68 0.68
C TYR A 104 -8.66 -5.06 1.89
N LYS A 105 -9.17 -6.03 2.66
CA LYS A 105 -8.60 -6.43 3.93
C LYS A 105 -8.65 -7.94 4.09
N LEU A 106 -7.50 -8.51 4.40
CA LEU A 106 -7.38 -9.90 4.86
C LEU A 106 -7.18 -9.92 6.36
N LYS A 107 -7.85 -10.87 7.03
CA LYS A 107 -7.75 -11.10 8.47
C LYS A 107 -7.30 -12.52 8.71
N PHE A 108 -6.25 -12.70 9.51
CA PHE A 108 -5.75 -14.00 9.93
C PHE A 108 -5.78 -14.07 11.45
N SER A 109 -6.58 -14.98 12.01
CA SER A 109 -6.61 -15.18 13.46
C SER A 109 -5.34 -15.87 13.92
N MET A 110 -4.64 -15.28 14.88
CA MET A 110 -3.38 -15.83 15.41
C MET A 110 -3.60 -16.75 16.61
N GLY A 111 -4.59 -16.46 17.46
CA GLY A 111 -4.84 -17.19 18.71
C GLY A 111 -5.29 -16.26 19.82
N SER A 112 -5.46 -16.82 21.02
CA SER A 112 -5.80 -16.07 22.24
C SER A 112 -4.69 -15.10 22.60
N MET A 113 -5.03 -13.87 22.97
CA MET A 113 -4.05 -12.87 23.41
C MET A 113 -3.33 -13.29 24.70
N ILE A 114 -3.97 -14.09 25.56
CA ILE A 114 -3.38 -14.57 26.81
C ILE A 114 -2.22 -15.53 26.50
N ASP A 115 -2.50 -16.56 25.71
CA ASP A 115 -1.51 -17.58 25.32
C ASP A 115 -0.34 -16.94 24.56
N LEU A 116 -0.63 -16.00 23.64
CA LEU A 116 0.38 -15.27 22.89
C LEU A 116 1.25 -14.37 23.79
N TYR A 117 0.67 -13.78 24.84
CA TYR A 117 1.43 -12.96 25.78
C TYR A 117 2.33 -13.80 26.67
N GLU A 118 1.87 -14.97 27.14
CA GLU A 118 2.66 -15.86 27.98
C GLU A 118 3.86 -16.46 27.24
N GLU A 119 3.70 -16.86 25.98
CA GLU A 119 4.78 -17.48 25.20
C GLU A 119 5.68 -16.48 24.47
N SER A 120 5.15 -15.32 24.07
CA SER A 120 5.78 -14.47 23.06
C SER A 120 5.75 -12.98 23.40
N SER A 121 5.70 -12.62 24.69
CA SER A 121 5.57 -11.24 25.21
C SER A 121 6.53 -10.20 24.57
N ASN A 122 7.67 -10.63 24.03
CA ASN A 122 8.68 -9.76 23.39
C ASN A 122 9.03 -10.13 21.95
N GLU A 123 8.28 -11.04 21.32
CA GLU A 123 8.55 -11.41 19.95
C GLU A 123 7.98 -10.40 18.96
N LYS A 124 8.77 -10.07 17.93
CA LYS A 124 8.34 -9.21 16.83
C LYS A 124 8.03 -10.05 15.60
N ILE A 125 6.88 -9.78 14.99
CA ILE A 125 6.50 -10.33 13.69
C ILE A 125 6.97 -9.34 12.63
N ILE A 126 7.84 -9.79 11.74
CA ILE A 126 8.32 -8.98 10.62
C ILE A 126 7.74 -9.58 9.35
N VAL A 127 6.98 -8.76 8.63
CA VAL A 127 6.22 -9.17 7.45
C VAL A 127 6.68 -8.33 6.27
N LYS A 128 7.33 -8.98 5.32
CA LYS A 128 7.72 -8.36 4.06
C LYS A 128 6.63 -8.56 3.03
N VAL A 129 6.14 -7.45 2.48
CA VAL A 129 5.10 -7.44 1.44
C VAL A 129 5.68 -6.86 0.17
N CYS A 130 5.68 -7.68 -0.89
CA CYS A 130 6.12 -7.30 -2.23
C CYS A 130 4.89 -7.20 -3.14
N TYR A 131 4.76 -6.12 -3.90
CA TYR A 131 3.62 -5.95 -4.81
C TYR A 131 3.95 -4.98 -5.95
N LYS A 132 3.10 -4.98 -6.98
CA LYS A 132 3.17 -4.07 -8.12
C LYS A 132 1.92 -3.21 -8.23
N SER A 133 2.05 -1.99 -8.73
CA SER A 133 0.88 -1.23 -9.18
C SER A 133 0.42 -1.67 -10.58
N LEU A 134 -0.74 -1.17 -11.02
CA LEU A 134 -1.21 -1.31 -12.40
C LEU A 134 -0.21 -0.77 -13.43
N ASN A 135 0.58 0.24 -13.06
CA ASN A 135 1.62 0.82 -13.90
C ASN A 135 2.98 0.10 -13.79
N ASN A 136 3.01 -1.14 -13.27
CA ASN A 136 4.20 -1.99 -13.09
C ASN A 136 5.28 -1.44 -12.13
N TYR A 137 4.99 -0.40 -11.35
CA TYR A 137 5.91 0.03 -10.30
C TYR A 137 5.93 -1.02 -9.18
N LYS A 138 7.12 -1.44 -8.78
CA LYS A 138 7.34 -2.39 -7.70
C LYS A 138 7.45 -1.66 -6.37
N PHE A 139 6.77 -2.18 -5.36
CA PHE A 139 6.80 -1.71 -3.98
C PHE A 139 7.21 -2.86 -3.07
N ILE A 140 8.04 -2.56 -2.08
CA ILE A 140 8.49 -3.50 -1.06
C ILE A 140 8.35 -2.79 0.28
N ASN A 141 7.49 -3.34 1.15
CA ASN A 141 7.32 -2.89 2.52
C ASN A 141 7.81 -4.00 3.46
N VAL A 142 8.51 -3.66 4.54
CA VAL A 142 9.03 -4.58 5.57
C VAL A 142 8.64 -4.08 6.95
#